data_AF-A0A815KIC2-F1
#
_entry.id   AF-A0A815KIC2-F1
#
_cell.length_a   1.000
_cell.length_b   1.000
_cell.length_c   1.000
_cell.angle_alpha   90.00
_cell.angle_beta   90.00
_cell.angle_gamma   90.00
#
_symmetry.space_group_name_H-M   'P 1'
#
loop_
_entity.id
_entity.type
_entity.pdbx_description
1 polymer ?
#
loop_
_entity_poly.entity_id
_entity_poly.type
_entity_poly.pdbx_seq_one_letter_code
_entity_poly.pdbx_strand_id
1 'polypeptide(L)'
;MGCTPSESLLASTLECFYDQSCINLIQTMAGYNKNITPIPLNITNSRFLVNTTVMNLINDLFIEKWSTIMNYSSYFNRCSPMICSYTYIQQLDSFYTLIYLLGLYGGLTIILKWISPKIVYFINKIYQRRKKTISSIEPIPTIQGAAIEIMDANNINNTTAPSQSENLFSISSNYWIIDLTVFILVTIGILISFIYVRQERKNHPASTGTTCLMIFIIE
;
A
#
# COMPACT_ATOMS: atom_id res chain seq x y z
N MET A 1 44.81 3.33 -14.04
CA MET A 1 45.11 4.16 -12.85
C MET A 1 43.85 4.96 -12.55
N GLY A 2 43.32 4.89 -11.33
CA GLY A 2 42.08 5.56 -10.95
C GLY A 2 42.26 7.08 -10.91
N CYS A 3 41.19 7.83 -11.17
CA CYS A 3 41.20 9.29 -11.14
C CYS A 3 41.14 9.82 -9.70
N THR A 4 40.74 8.96 -8.75
CA THR A 4 40.68 9.27 -7.32
C THR A 4 41.45 8.25 -6.49
N PRO A 5 41.90 8.62 -5.27
CA PRO A 5 42.53 7.69 -4.34
C PRO A 5 41.62 6.49 -4.01
N SER A 6 40.30 6.69 -3.94
CA SER A 6 39.33 5.63 -3.68
C SER A 6 39.25 4.63 -4.83
N GLU A 7 39.16 5.09 -6.08
CA GLU A 7 39.19 4.21 -7.26
C GLU A 7 40.51 3.43 -7.34
N SER A 8 41.63 4.10 -7.04
CA SER A 8 42.94 3.46 -7.04
C SER A 8 43.05 2.41 -5.93
N LEU A 9 42.52 2.69 -4.74
CA LEU A 9 42.48 1.74 -3.63
C LEU A 9 41.58 0.54 -3.94
N LEU A 10 40.39 0.78 -4.51
CA LEU A 10 39.45 -0.26 -4.91
C LEU A 10 40.05 -1.21 -5.96
N ALA A 11 40.84 -0.69 -6.89
CA ALA A 11 41.54 -1.46 -7.91
C ALA A 11 42.81 -2.17 -7.40
N SER A 12 43.32 -1.79 -6.22
CA SER A 12 44.51 -2.38 -5.61
C SER A 12 44.21 -3.70 -4.88
N THR A 13 45.26 -4.43 -4.50
CA THR A 13 45.19 -5.67 -3.70
C THR A 13 45.84 -5.46 -2.32
N LEU A 14 45.52 -6.33 -1.34
CA LEU A 14 46.08 -6.27 0.03
C LEU A 14 47.26 -7.23 0.23
N GLU A 15 47.98 -7.57 -0.85
CA GLU A 15 49.04 -8.59 -0.84
C GLU A 15 50.16 -8.29 0.15
N CYS A 16 50.50 -7.00 0.28
CA CYS A 16 51.57 -6.52 1.17
C CYS A 16 51.35 -6.92 2.64
N PHE A 17 50.10 -7.06 3.08
CA PHE A 17 49.81 -7.39 4.48
C PHE A 17 50.10 -8.85 4.85
N TYR A 18 50.46 -9.69 3.87
CA TYR A 18 50.88 -11.08 4.09
C TYR A 18 52.42 -11.24 4.13
N ASP A 19 53.19 -10.18 3.86
CA ASP A 19 54.65 -10.20 3.83
C ASP A 19 55.27 -9.21 4.84
N GLN A 20 56.08 -9.72 5.76
CA GLN A 20 56.77 -8.92 6.76
C GLN A 20 57.65 -7.82 6.16
N SER A 21 58.34 -8.12 5.06
CA SER A 21 59.27 -7.19 4.40
C SER A 21 58.52 -5.99 3.85
N CYS A 22 57.35 -6.25 3.25
CA CYS A 22 56.48 -5.21 2.72
C CYS A 22 55.86 -4.36 3.83
N ILE A 23 55.41 -4.98 4.92
CA ILE A 23 54.89 -4.24 6.08
C ILE A 23 55.97 -3.34 6.70
N ASN A 24 57.20 -3.85 6.86
CA ASN A 24 58.31 -3.06 7.40
C ASN A 24 58.63 -1.83 6.51
N LEU A 25 58.47 -1.96 5.19
CA LEU A 25 58.60 -0.85 4.24
C LEU A 25 57.54 0.23 4.50
N ILE A 26 56.27 -0.16 4.66
CA ILE A 26 55.17 0.77 4.98
C ILE A 26 55.44 1.49 6.30
N GLN A 27 55.90 0.78 7.34
CA GLN A 27 56.23 1.39 8.63
C GLN A 27 57.32 2.45 8.50
N THR A 28 58.34 2.16 7.69
CA THR A 28 59.44 3.08 7.41
C THR A 28 58.94 4.33 6.69
N MET A 29 58.10 4.16 5.67
CA MET A 29 57.50 5.28 4.92
C MET A 29 56.53 6.13 5.76
N ALA A 30 55.81 5.50 6.70
CA ALA A 30 54.87 6.17 7.59
C ALA A 30 55.54 6.89 8.77
N GLY A 31 56.87 6.77 8.94
CA GLY A 31 57.60 7.37 10.05
C GLY A 31 57.26 6.77 11.42
N TYR A 32 56.80 5.52 11.45
CA TYR A 32 56.33 4.88 12.69
C TYR A 32 57.50 4.23 13.45
N ASN A 33 58.14 4.99 14.34
CA ASN A 33 59.34 4.57 15.09
C ASN A 33 59.05 3.79 16.39
N LYS A 34 57.93 3.07 16.49
CA LYS A 34 57.64 2.25 17.69
C LYS A 34 58.14 0.83 17.52
N ASN A 35 58.54 0.20 18.64
CA ASN A 35 58.81 -1.23 18.81
C ASN A 35 57.54 -2.10 18.63
N ILE A 36 56.78 -1.89 17.55
CA ILE A 36 55.66 -2.73 17.17
C ILE A 36 56.12 -3.48 15.93
N THR A 37 56.30 -4.79 16.08
CA THR A 37 56.51 -5.72 14.98
C THR A 37 55.13 -6.22 14.53
N PRO A 38 54.51 -5.58 13.52
CA PRO A 38 53.23 -6.02 12.99
C PRO A 38 53.38 -7.44 12.46
N ILE A 39 52.40 -8.27 12.79
CA ILE A 39 52.35 -9.67 12.41
C ILE A 39 51.63 -9.74 11.06
N PRO A 40 52.19 -10.44 10.06
CA PRO A 40 51.56 -10.57 8.76
C PRO A 40 50.28 -11.40 8.89
N LEU A 41 49.30 -11.12 8.02
CA LEU A 41 48.08 -11.92 7.97
C LEU A 41 48.40 -13.36 7.58
N ASN A 42 47.61 -14.30 8.11
CA ASN A 42 47.76 -15.71 7.83
C ASN A 42 46.76 -16.14 6.73
N ILE A 43 47.28 -16.73 5.66
CA ILE A 43 46.50 -17.20 4.51
C ILE A 43 45.75 -18.51 4.76
N THR A 44 46.20 -19.33 5.72
CA THR A 44 45.80 -20.75 5.85
C THR A 44 44.31 -21.01 6.07
N ASN A 45 43.53 -20.00 6.46
CA ASN A 45 42.09 -20.14 6.72
C ASN A 45 41.24 -19.03 6.07
N SER A 46 41.80 -18.28 5.12
CA SER A 46 41.06 -17.22 4.41
C SER A 46 40.29 -17.81 3.22
N ARG A 47 39.09 -17.28 2.98
CA ARG A 47 38.27 -17.52 1.79
C ARG A 47 38.82 -16.79 0.58
N PHE A 48 39.54 -15.68 0.80
CA PHE A 48 40.04 -14.81 -0.25
C PHE A 48 41.46 -15.18 -0.63
N LEU A 49 41.77 -15.07 -1.93
CA LEU A 49 43.14 -15.19 -2.40
C LEU A 49 43.89 -13.88 -2.09
N VAL A 50 45.21 -13.97 -1.93
CA VAL A 50 46.07 -12.81 -1.60
C VAL A 50 45.97 -11.71 -2.65
N ASN A 51 45.79 -12.09 -3.92
CA ASN A 51 45.65 -11.21 -5.07
C ASN A 51 44.22 -10.70 -5.31
N THR A 52 43.31 -10.87 -4.36
CA THR A 52 41.94 -10.36 -4.49
C THR A 52 41.94 -8.83 -4.35
N THR A 53 41.24 -8.14 -5.25
CA THR A 53 41.14 -6.67 -5.23
C THR A 53 40.28 -6.18 -4.08
N VAL A 54 40.62 -5.01 -3.52
CA VAL A 54 39.88 -4.39 -2.42
C VAL A 54 38.39 -4.22 -2.75
N MET A 55 38.06 -3.89 -4.01
CA MET A 55 36.68 -3.84 -4.49
C MET A 55 35.92 -5.16 -4.24
N ASN A 56 36.53 -6.29 -4.58
CA ASN A 56 35.92 -7.60 -4.39
C ASN A 56 35.77 -7.94 -2.90
N LEU A 57 36.76 -7.60 -2.07
CA LEU A 57 36.63 -7.77 -0.62
C LEU A 57 35.50 -6.92 -0.03
N ILE A 58 35.34 -5.66 -0.46
CA ILE A 58 34.25 -4.77 -0.01
C ILE A 58 32.89 -5.32 -0.45
N ASN A 59 32.76 -5.78 -1.70
CA ASN A 59 31.52 -6.37 -2.21
C ASN A 59 31.10 -7.61 -1.40
N ASP A 60 32.09 -8.33 -0.85
CA ASP A 60 31.90 -9.48 0.02
C ASP A 60 31.95 -9.14 1.53
N LEU A 61 31.95 -7.85 1.87
CA LEU A 61 31.99 -7.28 3.23
C LEU A 61 33.16 -7.79 4.08
N PHE A 62 34.26 -8.24 3.46
CA PHE A 62 35.39 -8.89 4.13
C PHE A 62 35.00 -10.12 4.96
N ILE A 63 33.88 -10.77 4.64
CA ILE A 63 33.37 -11.88 5.45
C ILE A 63 34.13 -13.16 5.12
N GLU A 64 34.98 -13.61 6.03
CA GLU A 64 35.74 -14.85 5.87
C GLU A 64 34.85 -16.09 6.01
N LYS A 65 34.03 -16.14 7.06
CA LYS A 65 33.12 -17.26 7.35
C LYS A 65 31.83 -16.76 8.00
N TRP A 66 30.71 -17.29 7.54
CA TRP A 66 29.41 -17.09 8.18
C TRP A 66 29.25 -18.10 9.31
N SER A 67 29.11 -17.62 10.55
CA SER A 67 28.75 -18.48 11.68
C SER A 67 27.28 -18.28 12.03
N THR A 68 26.51 -19.35 11.95
CA THR A 68 25.11 -19.39 12.38
C THR A 68 24.97 -19.67 13.88
N ILE A 69 26.07 -20.05 14.54
CA ILE A 69 26.11 -20.42 15.95
C ILE A 69 26.97 -19.38 16.67
N MET A 70 26.41 -18.20 16.89
CA MET A 70 27.07 -17.13 17.65
C MET A 70 26.23 -16.80 18.88
N ASN A 71 26.85 -16.88 20.06
CA ASN A 71 26.22 -16.48 21.30
C ASN A 71 26.48 -14.99 21.57
N TYR A 72 25.47 -14.16 21.30
CA TYR A 72 25.54 -12.72 21.51
C TYR A 72 25.18 -12.27 22.94
N SER A 73 25.02 -13.20 23.89
CA SER A 73 24.59 -12.86 25.26
C SER A 73 25.51 -11.85 25.95
N SER A 74 26.83 -11.98 25.78
CA SER A 74 27.81 -11.03 26.34
C SER A 74 27.69 -9.63 25.72
N TYR A 75 27.45 -9.56 24.41
CA TYR A 75 27.23 -8.30 23.70
C TYR A 75 25.95 -7.62 24.20
N PHE A 76 24.84 -8.35 24.25
CA PHE A 76 23.57 -7.80 24.72
C PHE A 76 23.60 -7.41 26.20
N ASN A 77 24.31 -8.16 27.05
CA ASN A 77 24.47 -7.81 28.46
C ASN A 77 25.25 -6.50 28.63
N ARG A 78 26.27 -6.26 27.80
CA ARG A 78 27.03 -4.99 27.82
C ARG A 78 26.25 -3.83 27.20
N CYS A 79 25.51 -4.08 26.13
CA CYS A 79 24.77 -3.06 25.42
C CYS A 79 23.42 -2.72 26.07
N SER A 80 22.93 -3.57 26.99
CA SER A 80 21.68 -3.48 27.78
C SER A 80 20.73 -2.38 27.28
N PRO A 81 20.15 -2.53 26.08
CA PRO A 81 19.39 -1.45 25.47
C PRO A 81 18.18 -1.16 26.34
N MET A 82 18.06 0.09 26.80
CA MET A 82 16.99 0.50 27.71
C MET A 82 15.62 0.42 27.05
N ILE A 83 15.56 0.61 25.72
CA ILE A 83 14.34 0.54 24.91
C ILE A 83 14.70 -0.09 23.57
N CYS A 84 14.06 -1.20 23.23
CA CYS A 84 14.07 -1.74 21.87
C CYS A 84 12.79 -1.27 21.18
N SER A 85 12.93 -0.37 20.19
CA SER A 85 11.83 -0.04 19.29
C SER A 85 12.08 -0.73 17.96
N TYR A 86 11.19 -1.64 17.58
CA TYR A 86 11.14 -2.12 16.20
C TYR A 86 10.28 -1.13 15.43
N THR A 87 10.81 -0.54 14.36
CA THR A 87 9.99 0.14 13.38
C THR A 87 9.54 -0.89 12.38
N TYR A 88 8.26 -1.30 12.45
CA TYR A 88 7.66 -1.98 11.31
C TYR A 88 7.54 -0.94 10.20
N ILE A 89 8.52 -0.95 9.29
CA ILE A 89 8.33 -0.32 7.99
C ILE A 89 7.36 -1.24 7.26
N GLN A 90 6.07 -1.04 7.46
CA GLN A 90 5.05 -1.55 6.56
C GLN A 90 5.34 -0.89 5.22
N GLN A 91 6.13 -1.57 4.40
CA GLN A 91 6.07 -1.40 2.96
C GLN A 91 4.69 -1.91 2.58
N LEU A 92 3.66 -1.07 2.75
CA LEU A 92 2.40 -1.26 2.08
C LEU A 92 2.76 -1.16 0.60
N ASP A 93 3.03 -2.32 0.01
CA ASP A 93 3.23 -2.41 -1.42
C ASP A 93 2.03 -1.73 -2.05
N SER A 94 2.29 -0.73 -2.89
CA SER A 94 1.23 0.05 -3.52
C SER A 94 0.23 -0.86 -4.27
N PHE A 95 0.66 -2.07 -4.62
CA PHE A 95 -0.14 -3.15 -5.16
C PHE A 95 -1.17 -3.75 -4.18
N TYR A 96 -0.83 -3.88 -2.89
CA TYR A 96 -1.75 -4.41 -1.88
C TYR A 96 -2.91 -3.45 -1.61
N THR A 97 -2.63 -2.15 -1.49
CA THR A 97 -3.67 -1.10 -1.35
C THR A 97 -4.57 -1.05 -2.58
N LEU A 98 -4.02 -1.29 -3.77
CA LEU A 98 -4.75 -1.38 -5.03
C LEU A 98 -5.74 -2.55 -5.02
N ILE A 99 -5.27 -3.76 -4.70
CA ILE A 99 -6.13 -4.95 -4.62
C ILE A 99 -7.27 -4.72 -3.62
N TYR A 100 -6.96 -4.09 -2.48
CA TYR A 100 -7.96 -3.78 -1.47
C TYR A 100 -9.04 -2.81 -1.98
N LEU A 101 -8.64 -1.73 -2.67
CA LEU A 101 -9.58 -0.75 -3.23
C LEU A 101 -10.45 -1.35 -4.34
N LEU A 102 -9.87 -2.15 -5.26
CA LEU A 102 -10.64 -2.83 -6.29
C LEU A 102 -11.61 -3.87 -5.69
N GLY A 103 -11.16 -4.61 -4.68
CA GLY A 103 -11.99 -5.59 -3.96
C GLY A 103 -13.16 -4.92 -3.24
N LEU A 104 -12.92 -3.78 -2.59
CA LEU A 104 -13.95 -3.03 -1.86
C LEU A 104 -14.98 -2.43 -2.82
N TYR A 105 -14.54 -1.81 -3.92
CA TYR A 105 -15.45 -1.24 -4.92
C TYR A 105 -16.29 -2.31 -5.63
N GLY A 106 -15.66 -3.41 -6.02
CA GLY A 106 -16.33 -4.55 -6.64
C GLY A 106 -17.36 -5.18 -5.70
N GLY A 107 -16.96 -5.47 -4.46
CA GLY A 107 -17.83 -6.06 -3.44
C GLY A 107 -19.03 -5.17 -3.09
N LEU A 108 -18.78 -3.87 -2.88
CA LEU A 108 -19.83 -2.93 -2.50
C LEU A 108 -20.91 -2.81 -3.57
N THR A 109 -20.51 -2.73 -4.84
CA THR A 109 -21.45 -2.61 -5.98
C THR A 109 -22.34 -3.84 -6.11
N ILE A 110 -21.78 -5.04 -5.94
CA ILE A 110 -22.53 -6.31 -6.02
C ILE A 110 -23.55 -6.38 -4.87
N ILE A 111 -23.11 -6.07 -3.64
CA ILE A 111 -23.99 -6.10 -2.46
C ILE A 111 -25.11 -5.08 -2.60
N LEU A 112 -24.84 -3.85 -3.04
CA LEU A 112 -25.85 -2.82 -3.22
C LEU A 112 -26.90 -3.22 -4.26
N LYS A 113 -26.49 -3.82 -5.38
CA LYS A 113 -27.41 -4.28 -6.44
C LYS A 113 -28.33 -5.39 -5.94
N TRP A 114 -27.83 -6.23 -5.03
CA TRP A 114 -28.62 -7.30 -4.41
C TRP A 114 -29.57 -6.80 -3.32
N ILE A 115 -29.12 -5.83 -2.51
CA ILE A 115 -29.89 -5.31 -1.38
C ILE A 115 -30.98 -4.30 -1.82
N SER A 116 -30.75 -3.57 -2.92
CA SER A 116 -31.65 -2.54 -3.43
C SER A 116 -33.09 -3.02 -3.68
N PRO A 117 -33.35 -4.12 -4.43
CA PRO A 117 -34.73 -4.57 -4.67
C PRO A 117 -35.41 -5.04 -3.38
N LYS A 118 -34.66 -5.64 -2.44
CA LYS A 118 -35.18 -6.04 -1.13
C LYS A 118 -35.62 -4.84 -0.30
N ILE A 119 -34.81 -3.79 -0.25
CA ILE A 119 -35.11 -2.56 0.49
C ILE A 119 -36.37 -1.90 -0.08
N VAL A 120 -36.46 -1.74 -1.40
CA VAL A 120 -37.64 -1.14 -2.06
C VAL A 120 -38.91 -1.94 -1.76
N TYR A 121 -38.84 -3.27 -1.83
CA TYR A 121 -39.97 -4.13 -1.48
C TYR A 121 -40.40 -3.97 -0.02
N PHE A 122 -39.45 -3.94 0.91
CA PHE A 122 -39.72 -3.75 2.34
C PHE A 122 -40.34 -2.37 2.64
N ILE A 123 -39.81 -1.30 2.04
CA ILE A 123 -40.35 0.06 2.21
C ILE A 123 -41.77 0.14 1.67
N ASN A 124 -42.04 -0.39 0.47
CA ASN A 124 -43.37 -0.37 -0.11
C ASN A 124 -44.37 -1.18 0.74
N LYS A 125 -43.96 -2.31 1.29
CA LYS A 125 -44.77 -3.12 2.22
C LYS A 125 -45.14 -2.36 3.50
N ILE A 126 -44.22 -1.56 4.04
CA ILE A 126 -44.47 -0.70 5.22
C ILE A 126 -45.41 0.46 4.85
N TYR A 127 -45.19 1.10 3.71
CA TYR A 127 -46.03 2.20 3.22
C TYR A 127 -47.48 1.76 2.98
N GLN A 128 -47.68 0.61 2.32
CA GLN A 128 -48.99 0.00 2.08
C GLN A 128 -49.71 -0.35 3.40
N ARG A 129 -48.99 -0.83 4.42
CA ARG A 129 -49.56 -1.11 5.74
C ARG A 129 -50.05 0.16 6.43
N ARG A 130 -49.32 1.27 6.31
CA ARG A 130 -49.73 2.58 6.87
C ARG A 130 -50.95 3.17 6.15
N LYS A 131 -51.06 2.99 4.83
CA LYS A 131 -52.20 3.50 4.05
C LYS A 131 -53.52 2.76 4.34
N LYS A 132 -53.47 1.47 4.66
CA LYS A 132 -54.66 0.68 5.03
C LYS A 132 -55.31 1.10 6.35
N THR A 133 -54.57 1.73 7.27
CA THR A 133 -55.11 2.23 8.54
C THR A 133 -55.90 3.54 8.40
N ILE A 134 -55.73 4.30 7.31
CA ILE A 134 -56.40 5.60 7.10
C ILE A 134 -57.71 5.46 6.30
N SER A 135 -57.89 4.36 5.55
CA SER A 135 -59.04 4.16 4.64
C SER A 135 -60.30 3.55 5.28
N SER A 136 -60.32 3.32 6.59
CA SER A 136 -61.50 2.78 7.30
C SER A 136 -62.31 3.92 7.94
N ILE A 137 -62.83 4.83 7.12
CA ILE A 137 -64.00 5.64 7.48
C ILE A 137 -65.05 5.31 6.41
N GLU A 138 -66.03 4.54 6.84
CA GLU A 138 -67.18 4.07 6.06
C GLU A 138 -68.00 5.27 5.54
N PRO A 139 -68.50 5.24 4.28
CA PRO A 139 -69.34 6.29 3.74
C PRO A 139 -70.75 6.24 4.36
N ILE A 140 -71.19 7.37 4.90
CA ILE A 140 -72.56 7.59 5.41
C ILE A 140 -73.54 7.60 4.22
N PRO A 141 -74.65 6.83 4.24
CA PRO A 141 -75.68 6.94 3.22
C PRO A 141 -76.70 8.00 3.64
N THR A 142 -76.97 8.98 2.80
CA THR A 142 -78.17 9.84 2.92
C THR A 142 -78.99 9.80 1.64
N ILE A 143 -80.28 9.61 1.86
CA ILE A 143 -81.34 9.21 0.94
C ILE A 143 -81.99 10.44 0.26
N GLN A 144 -82.23 10.31 -1.06
CA GLN A 144 -83.33 10.82 -1.91
C GLN A 144 -83.88 12.26 -1.78
N GLY A 145 -83.92 13.00 -2.90
CA GLY A 145 -84.80 14.16 -3.12
C GLY A 145 -84.64 14.76 -4.53
N ALA A 146 -85.74 14.88 -5.28
CA ALA A 146 -85.81 15.12 -6.73
C ALA A 146 -85.72 16.61 -7.17
N ALA A 147 -85.14 16.87 -8.36
CA ALA A 147 -85.65 17.81 -9.39
C ALA A 147 -84.81 17.67 -10.69
N ILE A 148 -85.49 17.76 -11.83
CA ILE A 148 -84.99 17.68 -13.21
C ILE A 148 -84.78 19.10 -13.78
N GLU A 149 -83.98 19.19 -14.86
CA GLU A 149 -83.88 20.23 -15.92
C GLU A 149 -82.53 20.97 -15.95
N ILE A 150 -81.82 21.24 -17.07
CA ILE A 150 -81.95 21.06 -18.52
C ILE A 150 -80.50 21.13 -19.12
N MET A 151 -80.33 20.62 -20.35
CA MET A 151 -79.14 20.67 -21.22
C MET A 151 -78.58 22.10 -21.47
N ASP A 152 -77.25 22.30 -21.46
CA ASP A 152 -76.40 22.41 -22.66
C ASP A 152 -74.98 22.98 -22.36
N ALA A 153 -74.02 22.49 -23.16
CA ALA A 153 -72.71 23.01 -23.57
C ALA A 153 -71.67 23.57 -22.57
N ASN A 154 -70.50 22.91 -22.64
CA ASN A 154 -69.13 23.42 -22.43
C ASN A 154 -68.63 23.63 -20.99
N ASN A 155 -67.99 22.61 -20.40
CA ASN A 155 -66.65 22.77 -19.80
C ASN A 155 -65.99 21.43 -19.38
N ILE A 156 -64.86 21.12 -20.01
CA ILE A 156 -63.56 20.75 -19.41
C ILE A 156 -63.57 19.75 -18.22
N ASN A 157 -62.94 18.58 -18.47
CA ASN A 157 -62.34 17.59 -17.53
C ASN A 157 -63.07 16.27 -17.28
N ASN A 158 -63.02 15.34 -18.24
CA ASN A 158 -62.99 13.92 -17.90
C ASN A 158 -61.55 13.42 -17.99
N THR A 159 -60.92 13.42 -16.81
CA THR A 159 -59.76 12.59 -16.48
C THR A 159 -60.13 11.13 -16.69
N THR A 160 -59.99 10.64 -17.91
CA THR A 160 -59.56 9.26 -18.08
C THR A 160 -58.13 9.20 -17.55
N ALA A 161 -57.98 8.62 -16.37
CA ALA A 161 -56.70 8.09 -15.92
C ALA A 161 -56.61 6.64 -16.45
N PRO A 162 -56.08 6.40 -17.66
CA PRO A 162 -55.56 5.10 -17.96
C PRO A 162 -54.32 4.92 -17.09
N SER A 163 -54.23 3.74 -16.49
CA SER A 163 -53.05 3.14 -15.89
C SER A 163 -51.78 3.46 -16.70
N GLN A 164 -51.06 4.52 -16.31
CA GLN A 164 -49.67 4.73 -16.72
C GLN A 164 -48.77 3.85 -15.85
N SER A 165 -48.75 2.56 -16.17
CA SER A 165 -47.63 1.68 -15.86
C SER A 165 -46.79 1.36 -17.09
N GLU A 166 -46.79 2.26 -18.08
CA GLU A 166 -46.00 2.14 -19.30
C GLU A 166 -44.99 3.30 -19.35
N ASN A 167 -44.06 3.33 -18.40
CA ASN A 167 -42.79 4.07 -18.49
C ASN A 167 -41.73 3.48 -17.53
N LEU A 168 -41.77 2.16 -17.30
CA LEU A 168 -40.76 1.46 -16.52
C LEU A 168 -40.17 0.25 -17.27
N PHE A 169 -40.13 0.30 -18.60
CA PHE A 169 -39.54 -0.80 -19.37
C PHE A 169 -39.03 -0.39 -20.76
N SER A 170 -38.20 0.65 -20.82
CA SER A 170 -37.34 0.92 -21.99
C SER A 170 -35.97 1.50 -21.62
N ILE A 171 -35.56 1.37 -20.35
CA ILE A 171 -34.23 1.80 -19.84
C ILE A 171 -33.40 0.57 -19.38
N SER A 172 -33.77 -0.66 -19.79
CA SER A 172 -33.07 -1.87 -19.35
C SER A 172 -31.82 -2.22 -20.18
N SER A 173 -31.67 -1.66 -21.39
CA SER A 173 -30.60 -2.07 -22.31
C SER A 173 -29.29 -1.27 -22.19
N ASN A 174 -29.34 -0.05 -21.65
CA ASN A 174 -28.17 0.86 -21.63
C ASN A 174 -27.59 1.12 -20.24
N TYR A 175 -28.25 0.65 -19.18
CA TYR A 175 -27.75 0.79 -17.81
C TYR A 175 -26.45 0.02 -17.57
N TRP A 176 -26.33 -1.17 -18.17
CA TRP A 176 -25.08 -1.95 -18.17
C TRP A 176 -23.92 -1.22 -18.86
N ILE A 177 -24.21 -0.44 -19.91
CA ILE A 177 -23.20 0.34 -20.62
C ILE A 177 -22.70 1.50 -19.74
N ILE A 178 -23.62 2.18 -19.04
CA ILE A 178 -23.28 3.27 -18.12
C ILE A 178 -22.48 2.76 -16.90
N ASP A 179 -22.89 1.64 -16.31
CA ASP A 179 -22.13 1.00 -15.23
C ASP A 179 -20.71 0.62 -15.69
N LEU A 180 -20.59 0.10 -16.91
CA LEU A 180 -19.31 -0.31 -17.49
C LEU A 180 -18.41 0.89 -17.82
N THR A 181 -18.95 2.00 -18.30
CA THR A 181 -18.17 3.23 -18.56
C THR A 181 -17.67 3.86 -17.27
N VAL A 182 -18.50 3.92 -16.22
CA VAL A 182 -18.09 4.42 -14.90
C VAL A 182 -17.00 3.53 -14.29
N PHE A 183 -17.14 2.20 -14.40
CA PHE A 183 -16.13 1.27 -13.95
C PHE A 183 -14.79 1.49 -14.66
N ILE A 184 -14.81 1.64 -16.00
CA ILE A 184 -13.60 1.91 -16.79
C ILE A 184 -12.94 3.22 -16.35
N LEU A 185 -13.69 4.31 -16.18
CA LEU A 185 -13.14 5.60 -15.75
C LEU A 185 -12.48 5.53 -14.36
N VAL A 186 -13.10 4.82 -13.41
CA VAL A 186 -12.54 4.63 -12.07
C VAL A 186 -11.25 3.80 -12.12
N THR A 187 -11.23 2.73 -12.92
CA THR A 187 -10.01 1.91 -13.08
C THR A 187 -8.86 2.71 -13.71
N ILE A 188 -9.14 3.55 -14.70
CA ILE A 188 -8.13 4.42 -15.33
C ILE A 188 -7.60 5.44 -14.32
N GLY A 189 -8.46 6.09 -13.52
CA GLY A 189 -8.03 7.03 -12.48
C GLY A 189 -7.11 6.39 -11.44
N ILE A 190 -7.41 5.15 -11.05
CA ILE A 190 -6.58 4.37 -10.14
C ILE A 190 -5.22 4.02 -10.76
N LEU A 191 -5.18 3.64 -12.04
CA LEU A 191 -3.92 3.38 -12.76
C LEU A 191 -3.05 4.63 -12.88
N ILE A 192 -3.63 5.80 -13.12
CA ILE A 192 -2.91 7.08 -13.16
C ILE A 192 -2.31 7.41 -11.78
N SER A 193 -3.08 7.24 -10.71
CA SER A 193 -2.61 7.42 -9.34
C SER A 193 -1.45 6.46 -9.00
N PHE A 194 -1.51 5.21 -9.49
CA PHE A 194 -0.42 4.24 -9.34
C PHE A 194 0.86 4.66 -10.06
N ILE A 195 0.76 5.14 -11.32
CA ILE A 195 1.92 5.65 -12.06
C ILE A 195 2.54 6.84 -11.34
N TYR A 196 1.71 7.73 -10.80
CA TYR A 196 2.16 8.89 -10.04
C TYR A 196 2.90 8.50 -8.75
N VAL A 197 2.35 7.59 -7.93
CA VAL A 197 3.00 7.12 -6.69
C VAL A 197 4.30 6.37 -7.01
N ARG A 198 4.34 5.61 -8.10
CA ARG A 198 5.55 4.92 -8.56
C ARG A 198 6.62 5.91 -9.01
N GLN A 199 6.23 7.05 -9.57
CA GLN A 199 7.14 8.12 -9.97
C GLN A 199 7.74 8.81 -8.74
N GLU A 200 6.93 9.15 -7.73
CA GLU A 200 7.40 9.74 -6.46
C GLU A 200 8.42 8.85 -5.73
N ARG A 201 8.18 7.53 -5.68
CA ARG A 201 9.11 6.56 -5.09
C ARG A 201 10.47 6.48 -5.80
N LYS A 202 10.56 6.85 -7.08
CA LYS A 202 11.84 6.93 -7.82
C LYS A 202 12.59 8.23 -7.54
N ASN A 203 11.87 9.31 -7.22
CA ASN A 203 12.44 10.63 -6.97
C ASN A 203 13.01 10.76 -5.54
N HIS A 204 12.53 9.94 -4.60
CA HIS A 204 13.04 9.88 -3.23
C HIS A 204 13.36 8.42 -2.83
N PRO A 205 14.59 7.93 -3.06
CA PRO A 205 15.00 6.64 -2.50
C PRO A 205 15.01 6.75 -0.99
N ALA A 206 14.15 5.97 -0.32
CA ALA A 206 14.14 5.86 1.12
C ALA A 206 15.51 5.39 1.61
N SER A 207 16.20 6.25 2.37
CA SER A 207 17.42 5.92 3.09
C SER A 207 17.13 4.77 4.05
N THR A 208 17.69 3.59 3.76
CA THR A 208 17.70 2.44 4.65
C THR A 208 18.79 2.66 5.70
N GLY A 209 18.41 3.23 6.83
CA GLY A 209 19.29 3.39 7.99
C GLY A 209 18.62 2.85 9.25
N THR A 210 19.21 1.81 9.84
CA THR A 210 18.90 1.36 11.20
C THR A 210 19.48 2.39 12.17
N THR A 211 18.65 3.27 12.73
CA THR A 211 19.10 4.25 13.73
C THR A 211 18.99 3.66 15.14
N CYS A 212 20.12 3.16 15.67
CA CYS A 212 20.27 2.95 17.11
C CYS A 212 20.61 4.29 17.77
N LEU A 213 19.65 4.87 18.51
CA LEU A 213 19.88 6.03 19.36
C LEU A 213 20.61 5.57 20.62
N MET A 214 21.94 5.69 20.62
CA MET A 214 22.76 5.53 21.83
C MET A 214 22.64 6.82 22.65
N ILE A 215 21.69 6.86 23.59
CA ILE A 215 21.65 7.91 24.61
C ILE A 215 22.66 7.52 25.68
N PHE A 216 23.84 8.12 25.64
CA PHE A 216 24.77 8.10 26.77
C PHE A 216 24.25 9.07 27.83
N ILE A 217 23.66 8.53 28.90
CA ILE A 217 23.52 9.29 30.15
C ILE A 217 24.88 9.20 30.84
N ILE A 218 25.60 10.32 30.85
CA ILE A 218 26.78 10.52 31.68
C ILE A 218 26.24 10.88 33.07
N GLU A 219 26.48 10.01 34.04
CA GLU A 219 26.36 10.33 35.47
C GLU A 219 27.75 10.61 36.04
#